data_AF-A0A7X0GG81-F1
#
_entry.id   AF-A0A7X0GG81-F1
#
_cell.length_a   1.000
_cell.length_b   1.000
_cell.length_c   1.000
_cell.angle_alpha   90.00
_cell.angle_beta   90.00
_cell.angle_gamma   90.00
#
_symmetry.space_group_name_H-M   'P 1'
#
loop_
_entity.id
_entity.type
_entity.pdbx_description
1 polymer ?
#
loop_
_entity_poly.entity_id
_entity_poly.type
_entity_poly.pdbx_seq_one_letter_code
_entity_poly.pdbx_strand_id
1 'polypeptide(L)'
;MRYRNHTGTRTIAVRLHHAMDAAIGLAPEDISNVEMLIQVGEWLLAFETLCTQVYEWEISLPAGTLRDLEGLGSALGSRAELTEHLREDPTNG
;
A
#
# COMPACT_ATOMS: atom_id res chain seq x y z
N MET A 1 -25.36 -13.23 14.34
CA MET A 1 -24.02 -13.69 13.93
C MET A 1 -23.75 -13.14 12.53
N ARG A 2 -22.98 -12.05 12.41
CA ARG A 2 -22.73 -11.40 11.11
C ARG A 2 -21.62 -12.17 10.40
N TYR A 3 -21.92 -12.76 9.24
CA TYR A 3 -20.90 -13.26 8.32
C TYR A 3 -20.02 -12.07 7.90
N ARG A 4 -18.84 -11.97 8.50
CA ARG A 4 -17.82 -10.97 8.15
C ARG A 4 -17.29 -11.36 6.76
N ASN A 5 -17.31 -10.43 5.80
CA ASN A 5 -16.89 -10.59 4.40
C ASN A 5 -15.44 -11.14 4.29
N HIS A 6 -15.27 -12.46 4.34
CA HIS A 6 -13.97 -13.13 4.27
C HIS A 6 -13.29 -12.98 2.89
N THR A 7 -14.09 -12.71 1.84
CA THR A 7 -13.65 -12.44 0.48
C THR A 7 -13.08 -11.03 0.28
N GLY A 8 -13.57 -10.05 1.04
CA GLY A 8 -13.10 -8.66 0.94
C GLY A 8 -11.70 -8.48 1.51
N THR A 9 -11.43 -9.06 2.69
CA THR A 9 -10.15 -8.92 3.39
C THR A 9 -8.99 -9.61 2.67
N ARG A 10 -9.25 -10.79 2.08
CA ARG A 10 -8.23 -11.53 1.31
C ARG A 10 -7.79 -10.75 0.06
N THR A 11 -8.71 -10.02 -0.56
CA THR A 11 -8.41 -9.18 -1.72
C THR A 11 -7.57 -7.97 -1.34
N ILE A 12 -7.77 -7.39 -0.15
CA ILE A 12 -6.96 -6.26 0.35
C ILE A 12 -5.52 -6.71 0.62
N ALA A 13 -5.33 -7.81 1.35
CA ALA A 13 -4.01 -8.34 1.66
C ALA A 13 -3.21 -8.65 0.37
N VAL A 14 -3.84 -9.31 -0.61
CA VAL A 14 -3.19 -9.62 -1.91
C VAL A 14 -2.71 -8.36 -2.63
N ARG A 15 -3.50 -7.28 -2.62
CA ARG A 15 -3.13 -6.02 -3.27
C ARG A 15 -1.99 -5.31 -2.55
N LEU A 16 -1.99 -5.33 -1.21
CA LEU A 16 -0.88 -4.79 -0.42
C LEU A 16 0.41 -5.60 -0.63
N HIS A 17 0.33 -6.93 -0.62
CA HIS A 17 1.48 -7.81 -0.91
C HIS A 17 2.02 -7.58 -2.31
N HIS A 18 1.17 -7.49 -3.32
CA HIS A 18 1.61 -7.18 -4.68
C HIS A 18 2.31 -5.82 -4.78
N ALA A 19 1.84 -4.81 -4.03
CA ALA A 19 2.50 -3.51 -3.98
C ALA A 19 3.85 -3.57 -3.25
N MET A 20 3.96 -4.35 -2.16
CA MET A 20 5.22 -4.60 -1.46
C MET A 20 6.24 -5.30 -2.36
N ASP A 21 5.82 -6.32 -3.11
CA ASP A 21 6.67 -7.03 -4.07
C ASP A 21 7.17 -6.12 -5.21
N ALA A 22 6.35 -5.12 -5.59
CA ALA A 22 6.69 -4.14 -6.61
C ALA A 22 7.56 -2.99 -6.09
N ALA A 23 7.63 -2.77 -4.78
CA ALA A 23 8.42 -1.72 -4.14
C ALA A 23 9.90 -2.14 -4.01
N ILE A 24 10.55 -2.35 -5.16
CA ILE A 24 11.95 -2.79 -5.22
C ILE A 24 12.85 -1.72 -4.57
N GLY A 25 13.56 -2.11 -3.52
CA GLY A 25 14.45 -1.22 -2.76
C GLY A 25 13.98 -0.90 -1.34
N LEU A 26 12.74 -1.27 -0.98
CA LEU A 26 12.25 -1.10 0.39
C LEU A 26 13.08 -1.94 1.37
N ALA A 27 13.43 -1.35 2.52
CA ALA A 27 14.20 -2.07 3.52
C ALA A 27 13.40 -3.26 4.09
N PRO A 28 14.04 -4.40 4.42
CA PRO A 28 13.34 -5.56 4.96
C PRO A 28 12.56 -5.28 6.25
N GLU A 29 13.01 -4.31 7.04
CA GLU A 29 12.34 -3.86 8.26
C GLU A 29 11.01 -3.14 7.97
N ASP A 30 10.97 -2.31 6.93
CA ASP A 30 9.76 -1.61 6.50
C ASP A 30 8.74 -2.60 5.90
N ILE A 31 9.22 -3.56 5.08
CA ILE A 31 8.40 -4.67 4.59
C ILE A 31 7.79 -5.44 5.77
N SER A 32 8.60 -5.75 6.79
CA SER A 32 8.15 -6.49 7.97
C SER A 32 7.11 -5.72 8.79
N ASN A 33 7.25 -4.39 8.89
CA ASN A 33 6.30 -3.55 9.59
C ASN A 33 4.94 -3.53 8.89
N VAL A 34 4.92 -3.37 7.55
CA VAL A 34 3.68 -3.44 6.76
C VAL A 34 3.04 -4.83 6.87
N GLU A 35 3.85 -5.90 6.80
CA GLU A 35 3.36 -7.28 6.93
C GLU A 35 2.68 -7.52 8.30
N MET A 36 3.26 -7.02 9.38
CA MET A 36 2.68 -7.13 10.72
C MET A 36 1.30 -6.48 10.79
N LEU A 37 1.13 -5.30 10.20
CA LEU A 37 -0.15 -4.58 10.13
C LEU A 37 -1.20 -5.35 9.31
N ILE A 38 -0.80 -5.97 8.20
CA ILE A 38 -1.64 -6.87 7.39
C ILE A 38 -2.11 -8.06 8.24
N GLN A 39 -1.21 -8.68 9.00
CA GLN A 39 -1.54 -9.88 9.79
C GLN A 39 -2.55 -9.59 10.90
N VAL A 40 -2.49 -8.43 11.54
CA VAL A 40 -3.45 -8.03 12.59
C VAL A 40 -4.75 -7.43 12.02
N GLY A 41 -4.79 -7.17 10.71
CA GLY A 41 -5.96 -6.65 10.00
C GLY A 41 -6.12 -5.14 10.06
N GLU A 42 -5.04 -4.41 10.35
CA GLU A 42 -4.98 -2.95 10.36
C GLU A 42 -4.78 -2.42 8.92
N TRP A 43 -5.76 -2.66 8.04
CA TRP A 43 -5.62 -2.48 6.59
C TRP A 43 -5.31 -1.04 6.15
N LEU A 44 -5.99 -0.06 6.75
CA LEU A 44 -5.76 1.35 6.43
C LEU A 44 -4.34 1.76 6.86
N LEU A 45 -3.93 1.39 8.08
CA LEU A 45 -2.61 1.71 8.58
C LEU A 45 -1.50 0.99 7.78
N ALA A 46 -1.72 -0.26 7.37
CA ALA A 46 -0.81 -0.98 6.48
C ALA A 46 -0.63 -0.24 5.14
N PHE A 47 -1.75 0.21 4.54
CA PHE A 47 -1.74 0.98 3.30
C PHE A 47 -1.00 2.30 3.45
N GLU A 48 -1.32 3.09 4.48
CA GLU A 48 -0.69 4.38 4.73
C GLU A 48 0.80 4.23 4.99
N THR A 49 1.17 3.23 5.81
CA THR A 49 2.58 2.91 6.09
C THR A 49 3.32 2.56 4.80
N LEU A 50 2.75 1.70 3.95
CA LEU A 50 3.38 1.35 2.67
C LEU A 50 3.58 2.58 1.76
N CYS A 51 2.55 3.44 1.62
CA CYS A 51 2.66 4.64 0.80
C CYS A 51 3.75 5.60 1.32
N THR A 52 3.79 5.81 2.64
CA THR A 52 4.83 6.64 3.26
C THR A 52 6.22 6.08 2.99
N GLN A 53 6.44 4.77 3.17
CA GLN A 53 7.74 4.17 2.95
C GLN A 53 8.16 4.24 1.47
N VAL A 54 7.26 3.95 0.54
CA VAL A 54 7.54 4.09 -0.90
C VAL A 54 7.95 5.53 -1.24
N TYR A 55 7.26 6.53 -0.67
CA TYR A 55 7.60 7.93 -0.88
C TYR A 55 8.94 8.33 -0.26
N GLU A 56 9.17 8.00 1.02
CA GLU A 56 10.37 8.37 1.76
C GLU A 56 11.65 7.76 1.15
N TRP A 57 11.53 6.55 0.62
CA TRP A 57 12.63 5.86 -0.07
C TRP A 57 12.71 6.16 -1.57
N GLU A 58 11.89 7.10 -2.08
CA GLU A 58 11.84 7.51 -3.49
C GLU A 58 11.68 6.31 -4.45
N ILE A 59 10.88 5.31 -4.06
CA ILE A 59 10.69 4.07 -4.82
C ILE A 59 9.66 4.29 -5.92
N SER A 60 10.08 4.11 -7.17
CA SER A 60 9.17 4.12 -8.31
C SER A 60 8.35 2.83 -8.36
N LEU A 61 7.01 2.97 -8.36
CA LEU A 61 6.09 1.85 -8.57
C LEU A 61 5.65 1.73 -10.03
N PRO A 62 5.40 0.50 -10.54
CA PRO A 62 4.75 0.31 -11.82
C PRO A 62 3.38 1.00 -11.86
N ALA A 63 3.05 1.62 -12.99
CA ALA A 63 1.78 2.37 -13.15
C ALA A 63 0.52 1.53 -12.88
N GLY A 64 0.57 0.22 -13.11
CA GLY A 64 -0.52 -0.70 -12.75
C GLY A 64 -0.69 -0.80 -11.23
N THR A 65 0.41 -1.04 -10.52
CA THR A 65 0.45 -1.09 -9.06
C THR A 65 -0.01 0.22 -8.42
N LEU A 66 0.40 1.37 -8.97
CA LEU A 66 -0.03 2.67 -8.46
C LEU A 66 -1.54 2.88 -8.59
N ARG A 67 -2.14 2.55 -9.75
CA ARG A 67 -3.60 2.60 -9.92
C ARG A 67 -4.32 1.64 -8.97
N ASP A 68 -3.75 0.47 -8.73
CA ASP A 68 -4.29 -0.47 -7.76
C ASP A 68 -4.22 0.11 -6.33
N LEU A 69 -3.15 0.80 -5.95
CA LEU A 69 -3.09 1.48 -4.66
C LEU A 69 -4.10 2.63 -4.55
N GLU A 70 -4.28 3.44 -5.59
CA GLU A 70 -5.29 4.52 -5.61
C GLU A 70 -6.70 3.97 -5.35
N GLY A 71 -7.08 2.92 -6.09
CA GLY A 71 -8.36 2.26 -5.90
C GLY A 71 -8.49 1.60 -4.52
N LEU A 72 -7.38 1.13 -3.93
CA LEU A 72 -7.38 0.54 -2.60
C LEU A 72 -7.54 1.61 -1.52
N GLY A 73 -6.78 2.70 -1.60
CA GLY A 73 -6.86 3.83 -0.68
C GLY A 73 -8.25 4.45 -0.66
N SER A 74 -8.87 4.63 -1.84
CA SER A 74 -10.26 5.08 -1.96
C SER A 74 -11.24 4.15 -1.24
N ALA A 75 -11.09 2.82 -1.41
CA ALA A 75 -11.94 1.83 -0.74
C ALA A 75 -11.74 1.76 0.78
N LEU A 76 -10.52 2.06 1.26
CA LEU A 76 -10.17 2.08 2.68
C LEU A 76 -10.50 3.43 3.36
N GLY A 77 -10.83 4.47 2.60
CA GLY A 77 -11.08 5.82 3.12
C GLY A 77 -9.80 6.59 3.45
N SER A 78 -8.68 6.26 2.80
CA SER A 78 -7.41 6.97 2.96
C SER A 78 -7.40 8.32 2.24
N ARG A 79 -6.42 9.17 2.59
CA ARG A 79 -6.20 10.47 1.95
C ARG A 79 -5.64 10.27 0.55
N ALA A 80 -6.27 10.87 -0.45
CA ALA A 80 -5.85 10.76 -1.87
C ALA A 80 -4.41 11.24 -2.11
N GLU A 81 -3.98 12.25 -1.33
CA GLU A 81 -2.64 12.85 -1.35
C GLU A 81 -1.53 11.80 -1.23
N LEU A 82 -1.75 10.73 -0.45
CA LEU A 82 -0.74 9.68 -0.26
C LEU A 82 -0.34 9.02 -1.57
N THR A 83 -1.31 8.71 -2.43
CA THR A 83 -1.04 8.11 -3.75
C THR A 83 -0.73 9.16 -4.82
N GLU A 84 -1.16 10.41 -4.65
CA GLU A 84 -0.75 11.51 -5.53
C GLU A 84 0.75 11.76 -5.42
N HIS A 85 1.31 11.78 -4.21
CA HIS A 85 2.75 11.95 -4.00
C HIS A 85 3.57 10.83 -4.64
N LEU A 86 3.05 9.60 -4.75
CA LEU A 86 3.74 8.50 -5.43
C LEU A 86 3.74 8.63 -6.96
N ARG A 87 2.84 9.45 -7.52
CA ARG A 87 2.77 9.72 -8.96
C ARG A 87 3.76 10.80 -9.37
N GLU A 88 4.07 11.72 -8.46
CA GLU A 88 5.05 12.77 -8.67
C GLU A 88 6.44 12.12 -8.68
N ASP A 89 6.95 11.84 -9.88
CA ASP A 89 8.26 11.24 -10.11
C ASP A 89 9.34 12.02 -9.34
N PRO A 90 10.16 11.39 -8.46
CA PRO A 90 11.26 12.07 -7.78
C PRO A 90 12.34 12.57 -8.77
N THR A 91 12.30 12.13 -10.03
CA THR A 91 13.26 12.53 -11.08
C THR A 91 12.96 13.89 -11.75
N ASN A 92 11.96 14.65 -11.28
CA ASN A 92 11.70 16.02 -11.78
C ASN A 92 12.32 17.14 -10.90
N GLY A 93 13.30 16.81 -10.06
CA GLY A 93 14.15 17.76 -9.33
C GLY A 93 15.50 17.99 -10.01
#